data_AF-A0A1J5PN55-F1
#
_entry.id   AF-A0A1J5PN55-F1
#
_cell.length_a   1.000
_cell.length_b   1.000
_cell.length_c   1.000
_cell.angle_alpha   90.00
_cell.angle_beta   90.00
_cell.angle_gamma   90.00
#
_symmetry.space_group_name_H-M   'P 1'
#
loop_
_entity.id
_entity.type
_entity.pdbx_description
1 polymer ?
#
loop_
_entity_poly.entity_id
_entity_poly.type
_entity_poly.pdbx_seq_one_letter_code
_entity_poly.pdbx_strand_id
1 'polypeptide(L)'
;MVNYWRLSDDKRLIFGGGETVTYRFPKDIAAKVRKPMLEVYPTLHDVKITHAWGGTLAITLNRMPCFRRPAPNTLSASGFSGHGVALANLAGRLMAQAITATGDGFDAMAALPMPAFPGGSLLRAPMLVAGMSWYALRDRLGI
;
A
#
# COMPACT_ATOMS: atom_id res chain seq x y z
N MET A 1 -7.51 -11.43 -1.08
CA MET A 1 -7.16 -10.17 -1.77
C MET A 1 -8.23 -9.12 -1.46
N VAL A 2 -7.85 -7.86 -1.26
CA VAL A 2 -8.81 -6.79 -0.95
C VAL A 2 -9.11 -6.03 -2.23
N ASN A 3 -10.37 -6.05 -2.66
CA ASN A 3 -10.82 -5.22 -3.76
C ASN A 3 -11.47 -3.96 -3.19
N TYR A 4 -11.28 -2.82 -3.85
CA TYR A 4 -11.91 -1.55 -3.47
C TYR A 4 -12.43 -0.83 -4.70
N TRP A 5 -13.54 -0.13 -4.54
CA TRP A 5 -14.11 0.64 -5.63
C TRP A 5 -14.95 1.80 -5.13
N ARG A 6 -15.07 2.82 -5.99
CA ARG A 6 -15.98 3.96 -5.78
C ARG A 6 -16.42 4.52 -7.11
N LEU A 7 -17.47 5.33 -7.10
CA LEU A 7 -17.74 6.23 -8.20
C LEU A 7 -16.91 7.51 -8.04
N SER A 8 -16.48 8.03 -9.18
CA SER A 8 -16.01 9.41 -9.32
C SER A 8 -17.20 10.36 -9.47
N ASP A 9 -16.95 11.66 -9.37
CA ASP A 9 -17.98 12.69 -9.40
C ASP A 9 -18.74 12.70 -10.74
N ASP A 10 -18.07 12.32 -11.84
CA ASP A 10 -18.65 12.12 -13.17
C ASP A 10 -19.26 10.72 -13.38
N LYS A 11 -19.48 9.97 -12.29
CA LYS A 11 -20.10 8.64 -12.26
C LYS A 11 -19.32 7.54 -12.99
N ARG A 12 -18.00 7.67 -13.12
CA ARG A 12 -17.16 6.54 -13.60
C ARG A 12 -16.76 5.64 -12.45
N LEU A 13 -16.83 4.34 -12.67
CA LEU A 13 -16.35 3.34 -11.72
C LEU A 13 -14.81 3.36 -11.67
N ILE A 14 -14.28 3.65 -10.48
CA ILE A 14 -12.88 3.41 -10.15
C ILE A 14 -12.84 2.09 -9.38
N PHE A 15 -12.13 1.11 -9.91
CA PHE A 15 -11.96 -0.20 -9.29
C PHE A 15 -10.47 -0.51 -9.13
N GLY A 16 -10.08 -1.01 -7.97
CA GLY A 16 -8.71 -1.39 -7.66
C GLY A 16 -8.63 -2.73 -6.93
N GLY A 17 -7.49 -3.38 -7.10
CA GLY A 17 -7.18 -4.69 -6.56
C GLY A 17 -6.12 -5.39 -7.39
N GLY A 18 -5.90 -6.68 -7.13
CA GLY A 18 -4.96 -7.50 -7.90
C GLY A 18 -3.49 -7.22 -7.56
N GLU A 19 -3.21 -6.90 -6.29
CA GLU A 19 -1.87 -6.60 -5.80
C GLU A 19 -0.88 -7.72 -6.07
N THR A 20 0.36 -7.34 -6.40
CA THR A 20 1.46 -8.27 -6.61
C THR A 20 2.58 -8.02 -5.61
N VAL A 21 3.27 -9.09 -5.25
CA VAL A 21 4.39 -9.09 -4.29
C VAL A 21 5.71 -8.69 -4.95
N THR A 22 5.72 -8.58 -6.28
CA THR A 22 6.90 -8.25 -7.08
C THR A 22 6.93 -6.76 -7.42
N TYR A 23 8.14 -6.25 -7.70
CA TYR A 23 8.33 -4.91 -8.25
C TYR A 23 8.00 -4.81 -9.74
N ARG A 24 7.56 -5.91 -10.38
CA ARG A 24 7.27 -5.95 -11.81
C ARG A 24 5.78 -5.79 -12.03
N PHE A 25 5.40 -4.71 -12.71
CA PHE A 25 4.03 -4.52 -13.12
C PHE A 25 3.59 -5.56 -14.17
N PRO A 26 2.33 -6.04 -14.11
CA PRO A 26 1.74 -6.82 -15.18
C PRO A 26 1.85 -6.07 -16.52
N LYS A 27 2.11 -6.79 -17.61
CA LYS A 27 2.11 -6.20 -18.96
C LYS A 27 0.76 -5.55 -19.30
N ASP A 28 -0.33 -6.16 -18.81
CA ASP A 28 -1.69 -5.66 -18.95
C ASP A 28 -2.34 -5.55 -17.56
N ILE A 29 -2.35 -4.33 -17.03
CA ILE A 29 -2.97 -4.02 -15.74
C ILE A 29 -4.50 -4.08 -15.86
N ALA A 30 -5.06 -3.65 -16.99
CA ALA A 30 -6.50 -3.65 -17.20
C ALA A 30 -7.07 -5.06 -17.15
N ALA A 31 -6.44 -6.02 -17.85
CA ALA A 31 -6.84 -7.43 -17.81
C ALA A 31 -6.70 -8.03 -16.39
N LYS A 32 -5.63 -7.67 -15.67
CA LYS A 32 -5.40 -8.16 -14.30
C LYS A 32 -6.51 -7.71 -13.34
N VAL A 33 -6.93 -6.45 -13.43
CA VAL A 33 -7.99 -5.87 -12.58
C VAL A 33 -9.39 -6.23 -13.07
N ARG A 34 -9.58 -6.48 -14.37
CA ARG A 34 -10.87 -6.91 -14.94
C ARG A 34 -11.39 -8.18 -14.27
N LYS A 35 -10.53 -9.16 -13.99
CA LYS A 35 -10.95 -10.42 -13.36
C LYS A 35 -11.68 -10.21 -12.02
N PRO A 36 -11.07 -9.59 -10.98
CA PRO A 36 -11.78 -9.33 -9.73
C PRO A 36 -12.94 -8.34 -9.89
N MET A 37 -12.88 -7.40 -10.86
CA MET A 37 -14.02 -6.52 -11.15
C MET A 37 -15.24 -7.32 -11.62
N LEU A 38 -15.07 -8.31 -12.48
CA LEU A 38 -16.17 -9.14 -13.00
C LEU A 38 -16.66 -10.19 -12.00
N GLU A 39 -15.83 -10.58 -11.03
CA GLU A 39 -16.27 -11.39 -9.88
C GLU A 39 -17.28 -10.62 -9.02
N VAL A 40 -17.15 -9.29 -8.92
CA VAL A 40 -18.07 -8.41 -8.17
C VAL A 40 -19.24 -7.91 -9.04
N TYR A 41 -18.95 -7.50 -10.28
CA TYR A 41 -19.91 -6.91 -11.21
C TYR A 41 -19.87 -7.62 -12.59
N PRO A 42 -20.47 -8.82 -12.70
CA PRO A 42 -20.44 -9.60 -13.94
C PRO A 42 -21.04 -8.86 -15.15
N THR A 43 -22.04 -8.01 -14.90
CA THR A 43 -22.73 -7.23 -15.93
C THR A 43 -21.82 -6.24 -16.65
N LEU A 44 -20.65 -5.89 -16.09
CA LEU A 44 -19.68 -4.97 -16.69
C LEU A 44 -18.71 -5.65 -17.69
N HIS A 45 -18.96 -6.90 -18.08
CA HIS A 45 -18.06 -7.66 -18.97
C HIS A 45 -17.70 -6.92 -20.27
N ASP A 46 -18.68 -6.32 -20.95
CA ASP A 46 -18.49 -5.57 -22.20
C ASP A 46 -18.09 -4.11 -21.99
N VAL A 47 -18.04 -3.63 -20.74
CA VAL A 47 -17.70 -2.24 -20.47
C VAL A 47 -16.22 -2.00 -20.74
N LYS A 48 -15.95 -0.95 -21.52
CA LYS A 48 -14.60 -0.53 -21.87
C LYS A 48 -13.88 0.03 -20.64
N ILE A 49 -12.73 -0.58 -20.31
CA ILE A 49 -11.76 0.02 -19.39
C ILE A 49 -11.02 1.10 -20.18
N THR A 50 -11.17 2.34 -19.74
CA THR A 50 -10.59 3.51 -20.43
C THR A 50 -9.19 3.84 -19.93
N HIS A 51 -8.88 3.51 -18.67
CA HIS A 51 -7.62 3.82 -18.01
C HIS A 51 -7.24 2.67 -17.09
N ALA A 52 -5.96 2.34 -17.03
CA ALA A 52 -5.41 1.40 -16.08
C ALA A 52 -4.00 1.83 -15.69
N TRP A 53 -3.70 1.77 -14.40
CA TRP A 53 -2.40 2.13 -13.85
C TRP A 53 -2.08 1.27 -12.64
N GLY A 54 -0.80 1.20 -12.30
CA GLY A 54 -0.31 0.52 -11.12
C GLY A 54 0.64 1.43 -10.35
N GLY A 55 0.85 1.09 -9.08
CA GLY A 55 1.82 1.76 -8.23
C GLY A 55 2.48 0.77 -7.28
N THR A 56 3.59 1.19 -6.67
CA THR A 56 4.28 0.40 -5.65
C THR A 56 3.84 0.87 -4.27
N LEU A 57 3.48 -0.09 -3.41
CA LEU A 57 3.18 0.20 -2.01
C LEU A 57 4.42 -0.05 -1.15
N ALA A 58 4.78 0.96 -0.35
CA ALA A 58 5.72 0.77 0.74
C ALA A 58 4.96 0.19 1.94
N ILE A 59 5.26 -1.05 2.30
CA ILE A 59 4.62 -1.78 3.40
C ILE A 59 5.66 -2.05 4.48
N THR A 60 5.34 -1.71 5.72
CA THR A 60 6.14 -2.00 6.92
C THR A 60 5.69 -3.32 7.55
N LEU A 61 6.57 -3.96 8.34
CA LEU A 61 6.29 -5.26 8.96
C LEU A 61 5.09 -5.20 9.92
N ASN A 62 5.02 -4.15 10.72
CA ASN A 62 3.95 -3.91 11.69
C ASN A 62 2.78 -3.11 11.12
N ARG A 63 2.77 -2.83 9.82
CA ARG A 63 1.75 -2.03 9.11
C ARG A 63 1.58 -0.57 9.61
N MET A 64 2.46 -0.09 10.49
CA MET A 64 2.48 1.30 10.96
C MET A 64 3.25 2.19 9.98
N PRO A 65 2.88 3.48 9.84
CA PRO A 65 3.65 4.41 9.02
C PRO A 65 5.06 4.62 9.61
N CYS A 66 6.06 4.76 8.75
CA CYS A 66 7.46 4.92 9.13
C CYS A 66 7.85 6.40 9.09
N PHE A 67 7.98 7.01 10.27
CA PHE A 67 8.50 8.36 10.47
C PHE A 67 9.95 8.26 10.95
N ARG A 68 10.88 9.01 10.33
CA ARG A 68 12.31 8.98 10.65
C ARG A 68 12.98 10.35 10.44
N ARG A 69 14.00 10.64 11.26
CA ARG A 69 15.02 11.68 11.01
C ARG A 69 16.34 11.03 10.57
N PRO A 70 16.57 10.82 9.27
CA PRO A 70 17.82 10.21 8.80
C PRO A 70 19.05 11.12 9.00
N ALA A 71 18.86 12.42 9.17
CA ALA A 71 19.91 13.41 9.46
C ALA A 71 19.30 14.59 10.24
N PRO A 72 20.11 15.49 10.87
CA PRO A 72 19.60 16.56 11.74
C PRO A 72 18.48 17.41 11.13
N ASN A 73 18.61 17.75 9.84
CA ASN A 73 17.67 18.63 9.12
C ASN A 73 16.86 17.89 8.06
N THR A 74 16.72 16.58 8.19
CA THR A 74 15.98 15.75 7.21
C THR A 74 14.86 15.02 7.91
N LEU A 75 13.64 15.17 7.40
CA LEU A 75 12.46 14.42 7.82
C LEU A 75 12.07 13.42 6.74
N SER A 76 11.64 12.23 7.14
CA SER A 76 11.10 11.21 6.24
C SER A 76 9.82 10.63 6.82
N ALA A 77 8.78 10.52 5.97
CA ALA A 77 7.54 9.81 6.25
C ALA A 77 7.25 8.88 5.07
N SER A 78 7.16 7.58 5.34
CA SER A 78 7.02 6.54 4.32
C SER A 78 6.29 5.32 4.87
N GLY A 79 6.16 4.25 4.06
CA GLY A 79 5.69 2.97 4.61
C GLY A 79 4.23 2.98 5.09
N PHE A 80 3.37 3.81 4.50
CA PHE A 80 1.97 3.98 4.92
C PHE A 80 1.10 2.72 4.80
N SER A 81 1.64 1.62 4.26
CA SER A 81 1.03 0.27 4.34
C SER A 81 -0.39 0.18 3.81
N GLY A 82 -0.70 0.96 2.76
CA GLY A 82 -2.04 1.02 2.14
C GLY A 82 -2.90 2.19 2.59
N HIS A 83 -2.50 2.93 3.62
CA HIS A 83 -3.27 4.06 4.20
C HIS A 83 -2.75 5.43 3.75
N GLY A 84 -2.00 5.47 2.65
CA GLY A 84 -1.26 6.66 2.21
C GLY A 84 -2.14 7.89 1.94
N VAL A 85 -3.32 7.72 1.36
CA VAL A 85 -4.22 8.85 1.04
C VAL A 85 -4.65 9.59 2.32
N ALA A 86 -5.01 8.86 3.37
CA ALA A 86 -5.38 9.45 4.65
C ALA A 86 -4.15 9.95 5.42
N LEU A 87 -3.13 9.10 5.57
CA LEU A 87 -1.98 9.37 6.43
C LEU A 87 -1.00 10.39 5.85
N ALA A 88 -0.92 10.57 4.53
CA ALA A 88 0.01 11.54 3.93
C ALA A 88 -0.34 12.98 4.32
N ASN A 89 -1.62 13.31 4.43
CA ASN A 89 -2.07 14.64 4.89
C ASN A 89 -1.67 14.89 6.35
N LEU A 90 -1.86 13.90 7.22
CA LEU A 90 -1.39 13.97 8.60
C LEU A 90 0.14 14.08 8.67
N ALA A 91 0.86 13.25 7.91
CA ALA A 91 2.32 13.27 7.87
C ALA A 91 2.86 14.64 7.44
N GLY A 92 2.29 15.24 6.39
CA GLY A 92 2.66 16.58 5.93
C GLY A 92 2.45 17.65 7.01
N ARG A 93 1.32 17.59 7.72
CA ARG A 93 1.04 18.50 8.84
C ARG A 93 2.05 18.34 9.98
N LEU A 94 2.33 17.11 10.40
CA LEU A 94 3.27 16.83 11.48
C LEU A 94 4.70 17.23 11.09
N MET A 95 5.11 17.00 9.84
CA MET A 95 6.40 17.44 9.32
C MET A 95 6.51 18.96 9.31
N ALA A 96 5.46 19.67 8.89
CA ALA A 96 5.44 21.14 8.94
C ALA A 96 5.59 21.65 10.38
N GLN A 97 4.85 21.08 11.34
CA GLN A 97 4.96 21.43 12.76
C GLN A 97 6.34 21.17 13.34
N ALA A 98 6.99 20.07 12.93
CA ALA A 98 8.34 19.72 13.34
C ALA A 98 9.40 20.68 12.77
N ILE A 99 9.16 21.27 11.58
CA ILE A 99 10.01 22.30 10.97
C ILE A 99 9.83 23.64 11.68
N THR A 100 8.59 24.01 12.03
CA THR A 100 8.28 25.29 12.69
C THR A 100 8.44 25.25 14.20
N ALA A 101 8.83 24.12 14.79
CA ALA A 101 8.92 23.90 16.23
C ALA A 101 7.61 24.19 16.99
N THR A 102 6.46 23.88 16.36
CA THR A 102 5.12 24.15 16.92
C THR A 102 4.40 22.87 17.39
N GLY A 103 5.10 21.74 17.47
CA GLY A 103 4.53 20.47 17.94
C GLY A 103 5.53 19.32 17.88
N ASP A 104 5.24 18.27 18.66
CA ASP A 104 6.06 17.06 18.84
C ASP A 104 5.46 15.80 18.18
N GLY A 105 4.31 15.94 17.50
CA GLY A 105 3.61 14.78 16.93
C GLY A 105 4.42 14.02 15.88
N PHE A 106 5.35 14.67 15.17
CA PHE A 106 6.31 13.96 14.32
C PHE A 106 7.22 13.04 15.15
N ASP A 107 7.77 13.54 16.25
CA ASP A 107 8.69 12.79 17.10
C ASP A 107 7.97 11.66 17.84
N ALA A 108 6.70 11.87 18.23
CA ALA A 108 5.84 10.81 18.75
C ALA A 108 5.65 9.66 17.73
N MET A 109 5.41 9.99 16.46
CA MET A 109 5.32 8.98 15.40
C MET A 109 6.67 8.31 15.11
N ALA A 110 7.78 9.06 15.19
CA ALA A 110 9.12 8.55 14.97
C ALA A 110 9.61 7.62 16.11
N ALA A 111 9.04 7.75 17.32
CA ALA A 111 9.32 6.89 18.45
C ALA A 111 8.69 5.49 18.33
N LEU A 112 7.75 5.29 17.39
CA LEU A 112 7.13 3.98 17.18
C LEU A 112 8.16 2.93 16.74
N PRO A 113 8.10 1.70 17.28
CA PRO A 113 9.03 0.65 16.92
C PRO A 113 8.89 0.31 15.44
N MET A 114 10.01 0.34 14.72
CA MET A 114 10.06 0.04 13.30
C MET A 114 11.11 -1.05 13.04
N PRO A 115 10.74 -2.32 13.28
CA PRO A 115 11.68 -3.43 13.18
C PRO A 115 12.15 -3.61 11.73
N ALA A 116 13.43 -3.93 11.57
CA ALA A 116 13.94 -4.37 10.29
C ALA A 116 13.35 -5.74 9.92
N PHE A 117 13.38 -6.08 8.63
CA PHE A 117 13.10 -7.44 8.21
C PHE A 117 14.12 -8.39 8.86
N PRO A 118 13.69 -9.52 9.45
CA PRO A 118 14.61 -10.55 9.92
C PRO A 118 15.60 -10.93 8.80
N GLY A 119 16.90 -11.08 9.10
CA GLY A 119 17.91 -11.35 8.06
C GLY A 119 18.05 -10.30 6.94
N GLY A 120 17.56 -9.08 7.18
CA GLY A 120 17.86 -7.91 6.36
C GLY A 120 17.32 -7.95 4.93
N SER A 121 18.08 -7.37 3.99
CA SER A 121 17.70 -7.31 2.58
C SER A 121 17.69 -8.68 1.89
N LEU A 122 18.62 -9.56 2.28
CA LEU A 122 18.80 -10.89 1.68
C LEU A 122 17.56 -11.77 1.89
N LEU A 123 17.01 -11.80 3.10
CA LEU A 123 15.87 -12.65 3.42
C LEU A 123 14.50 -12.00 3.17
N ARG A 124 14.46 -10.70 2.88
CA ARG A 124 13.20 -9.95 2.69
C ARG A 124 12.29 -10.55 1.62
N ALA A 125 12.84 -10.77 0.42
CA ALA A 125 12.09 -11.32 -0.71
C ALA A 125 11.64 -12.78 -0.48
N PRO A 126 12.52 -13.72 -0.11
CA PRO A 126 12.09 -15.11 0.10
C PRO A 126 11.09 -15.24 1.26
N MET A 127 11.25 -14.50 2.36
CA MET A 127 10.28 -14.55 3.46
C MET A 127 8.92 -13.98 3.08
N LEU A 128 8.89 -12.90 2.30
CA LEU A 128 7.63 -12.32 1.83
C LEU A 128 6.90 -13.31 0.90
N VAL A 129 7.63 -13.97 -0.01
CA VAL A 129 7.06 -15.01 -0.88
C VAL A 129 6.55 -16.18 -0.05
N ALA A 130 7.32 -16.67 0.92
CA ALA A 130 6.92 -17.77 1.80
C ALA A 130 5.66 -17.43 2.60
N GLY A 131 5.62 -16.25 3.24
CA GLY A 131 4.46 -15.78 3.99
C GLY A 131 3.21 -15.65 3.12
N MET A 132 3.33 -15.05 1.94
CA MET A 132 2.20 -14.92 1.02
C MET A 132 1.73 -16.26 0.47
N SER A 133 2.65 -17.19 0.20
CA SER A 133 2.32 -18.54 -0.26
C SER A 133 1.59 -19.32 0.83
N TRP A 134 2.03 -19.17 2.09
CA TRP A 134 1.36 -19.73 3.26
C TRP A 134 -0.06 -19.20 3.42
N TYR A 135 -0.26 -17.88 3.37
CA TYR A 135 -1.60 -17.29 3.47
C TYR A 135 -2.48 -17.65 2.26
N ALA A 136 -1.92 -17.71 1.05
CA ALA A 136 -2.68 -18.15 -0.12
C ALA A 136 -3.10 -19.63 -0.03
N LEU A 137 -2.26 -20.49 0.57
CA LEU A 137 -2.60 -21.87 0.84
C LEU A 137 -3.72 -21.96 1.88
N ARG A 138 -3.60 -21.21 2.97
CA ARG A 138 -4.62 -21.09 4.01
C ARG A 138 -5.98 -20.64 3.46
N ASP A 139 -5.99 -19.58 2.63
CA ASP A 139 -7.19 -19.09 1.95
C ASP A 139 -7.85 -20.19 1.08
N ARG A 140 -7.05 -21.02 0.39
CA ARG A 140 -7.57 -22.14 -0.42
C ARG A 140 -8.11 -23.29 0.42
N LEU A 141 -7.54 -23.51 1.60
CA LEU A 141 -7.96 -24.54 2.54
C LEU A 141 -9.09 -24.08 3.47
N GLY A 142 -9.41 -22.79 3.50
CA GLY A 142 -10.46 -22.22 4.35
C GLY A 142 -10.08 -22.13 5.84
N ILE A 143 -8.78 -22.04 6.17
CA ILE A 143 -8.26 -22.02 7.56
C ILE A 143 -7.43 -20.78 7.92
#